data_AF-A0ABC8UCJ1-F1
#
_entry.id   AF-A0ABC8UCJ1-F1
#
_cell.length_a   1.000
_cell.length_b   1.000
_cell.length_c   1.000
_cell.angle_alpha   90.00
_cell.angle_beta   90.00
_cell.angle_gamma   90.00
#
_symmetry.space_group_name_H-M   'P 1'
#
loop_
_entity.id
_entity.type
_entity.pdbx_description
1 polymer ?
#
loop_
_entity_poly.entity_id
_entity_poly.type
_entity_poly.pdbx_seq_one_letter_code
_entity_poly.pdbx_strand_id
1 'polypeptide(L)'
;MVNLLLNWTIDPLVYGDYPPEMRRYHGSELPSFSTEETEWIKGSIDFIGINHYSAIYVKDCIYSSCNQAGNRTIQGFVETTGERDGVPTGEPTVMPAFFVVPRGMEEIVNYLKNRYHNKPMFVTENGYSPPEKEEAQVQDVLHDVKRIEFHKGYFASLAQAIRNGADVRGYFAWSLMDNFEWIRGYSTRFGLHYIDCQTLNRIPKLSAKWYKRFLTKSSPNNEGAGAWIRDGWSFDGRIDDKECKVGKINGNVGGR
;
A
#
# COMPACT_ATOMS: atom_id res chain seq x y z
N MET A 1 -6.86 -10.38 -11.85
CA MET A 1 -6.52 -9.60 -10.63
C MET A 1 -6.19 -8.14 -10.92
N VAL A 2 -5.12 -7.81 -11.65
CA VAL A 2 -4.70 -6.41 -11.87
C VAL A 2 -5.83 -5.56 -12.49
N ASN A 3 -6.58 -6.13 -13.44
CA ASN A 3 -7.71 -5.43 -14.05
C ASN A 3 -8.83 -5.11 -13.04
N LEU A 4 -9.04 -5.96 -12.04
CA LEU A 4 -10.10 -5.82 -11.04
C LEU A 4 -9.69 -4.84 -9.92
N LEU A 5 -8.44 -4.91 -9.45
CA LEU A 5 -8.00 -4.13 -8.30
C LEU A 5 -7.49 -2.74 -8.67
N LEU A 6 -6.97 -2.58 -9.89
CA LEU A 6 -6.29 -1.36 -10.32
C LEU A 6 -6.85 -0.79 -11.61
N ASN A 7 -6.93 -1.57 -12.69
CA ASN A 7 -7.39 -0.98 -13.96
C ASN A 7 -8.87 -0.58 -13.90
N TRP A 8 -9.69 -1.23 -13.07
CA TRP A 8 -11.08 -0.83 -12.85
C TRP A 8 -11.17 0.66 -12.50
N THR A 9 -10.31 1.16 -11.64
CA THR A 9 -10.34 2.57 -11.22
C THR A 9 -9.58 3.49 -12.17
N ILE A 10 -8.46 3.05 -12.76
CA ILE A 10 -7.59 3.92 -13.56
C ILE A 10 -7.99 3.98 -15.04
N ASP A 11 -8.46 2.89 -15.65
CA ASP A 11 -8.83 2.88 -17.08
C ASP A 11 -9.92 3.92 -17.40
N PRO A 12 -10.99 4.11 -16.61
CA PRO A 12 -11.96 5.17 -16.86
C PRO A 12 -11.33 6.56 -16.89
N LEU A 13 -10.38 6.81 -15.98
CA LEU A 13 -9.70 8.10 -15.82
C LEU A 13 -8.70 8.39 -16.95
N VAL A 14 -8.19 7.36 -17.64
CA VAL A 14 -7.20 7.52 -18.71
C VAL A 14 -7.81 7.33 -20.11
N TYR A 15 -8.65 6.32 -20.27
CA TYR A 15 -9.20 5.91 -21.56
C TYR A 15 -10.68 6.27 -21.73
N GLY A 16 -11.41 6.52 -20.63
CA GLY A 16 -12.82 6.92 -20.64
C GLY A 16 -13.82 5.79 -20.44
N ASP A 17 -13.37 4.55 -20.23
CA ASP A 17 -14.27 3.43 -19.92
C ASP A 17 -13.54 2.38 -19.05
N TYR A 18 -14.31 1.46 -18.49
CA TYR A 18 -13.80 0.32 -17.73
C TYR A 18 -12.98 -0.65 -18.60
N PRO A 19 -12.10 -1.47 -17.99
CA PRO A 19 -11.40 -2.53 -18.72
C PRO A 19 -12.40 -3.47 -19.43
N PRO A 20 -12.13 -3.94 -20.65
CA PRO A 20 -13.04 -4.83 -21.38
C PRO A 20 -13.40 -6.11 -20.62
N GLU A 21 -12.46 -6.65 -19.82
CA GLU A 21 -12.71 -7.83 -19.01
C GLU A 21 -13.73 -7.56 -17.90
N MET A 22 -13.72 -6.36 -17.30
CA MET A 22 -14.68 -5.97 -16.29
C MET A 22 -16.10 -5.92 -16.86
N ARG A 23 -16.25 -5.38 -18.08
CA ARG A 23 -17.52 -5.41 -18.83
C ARG A 23 -17.98 -6.84 -19.11
N ARG A 24 -17.05 -7.71 -19.53
CA ARG A 24 -17.34 -9.12 -19.81
C ARG A 24 -17.80 -9.88 -18.56
N TYR A 25 -17.19 -9.61 -17.41
CA TYR A 25 -17.50 -10.33 -16.17
C TYR A 25 -18.80 -9.84 -15.54
N HIS A 26 -18.97 -8.54 -15.40
CA HIS A 26 -20.11 -7.96 -14.68
C HIS A 26 -21.34 -7.70 -15.56
N GLY A 27 -21.18 -7.65 -16.88
CA GLY A 27 -22.29 -7.42 -17.81
C GLY A 27 -23.07 -6.16 -17.44
N SER A 28 -24.39 -6.31 -17.26
CA SER A 28 -25.29 -5.22 -16.91
C SER A 28 -25.18 -4.72 -15.47
N GLU A 29 -24.49 -5.43 -14.58
CA GLU A 29 -24.28 -4.98 -13.19
C GLU A 29 -23.21 -3.89 -13.09
N LEU A 30 -22.36 -3.75 -14.11
CA LEU A 30 -21.38 -2.67 -14.21
C LEU A 30 -21.99 -1.53 -15.05
N PRO A 31 -22.32 -0.38 -14.43
CA PRO A 31 -22.91 0.76 -15.15
C PRO A 31 -22.06 1.19 -16.33
N SER A 32 -22.69 1.84 -17.32
CA SER A 32 -21.99 2.48 -18.41
C SER A 32 -21.90 3.98 -18.19
N PHE A 33 -20.74 4.55 -18.50
CA PHE A 33 -20.62 5.98 -18.67
C PHE A 33 -21.40 6.42 -19.92
N SER A 34 -22.20 7.47 -19.76
CA SER A 34 -22.70 8.27 -20.86
C SER A 34 -21.53 9.00 -21.55
N THR A 35 -21.79 9.55 -22.74
CA THR A 35 -20.80 10.39 -23.44
C THR A 35 -20.37 11.58 -22.58
N GLU A 36 -21.31 12.24 -21.91
CA GLU A 36 -21.04 13.39 -21.03
C GLU A 36 -20.19 13.00 -19.83
N GLU A 37 -20.51 11.88 -19.15
CA GLU A 37 -19.68 11.39 -18.04
C GLU A 37 -18.27 11.01 -18.49
N THR A 38 -18.15 10.40 -19.68
CA THR A 38 -16.85 10.07 -20.27
C THR A 38 -16.00 11.32 -20.50
N GLU A 39 -16.60 12.40 -20.98
CA GLU A 39 -15.92 13.68 -21.18
C GLU A 39 -15.44 14.30 -19.86
N TRP A 40 -16.16 14.11 -18.76
CA TRP A 40 -15.74 14.61 -17.44
C TRP A 40 -14.60 13.82 -16.82
N ILE A 41 -14.63 12.48 -16.93
CA ILE A 41 -13.68 11.62 -16.21
C ILE A 41 -12.39 11.37 -17.00
N LYS A 42 -12.46 11.33 -18.34
CA LYS A 42 -11.31 10.98 -19.16
C LYS A 42 -10.28 12.11 -19.13
N GLY A 43 -9.07 11.78 -18.68
CA GLY A 43 -7.99 12.75 -18.51
C GLY A 43 -8.11 13.60 -17.25
N SER A 44 -9.02 13.27 -16.32
CA SER A 44 -9.24 14.02 -15.07
C SER A 44 -8.16 13.82 -13.99
N ILE A 45 -7.08 13.09 -14.30
CA ILE A 45 -5.98 12.85 -13.37
C ILE A 45 -4.63 13.38 -13.87
N ASP A 46 -3.96 14.12 -13.02
CA ASP A 46 -2.60 14.63 -13.26
C ASP A 46 -1.51 13.62 -12.88
N PHE A 47 -1.80 12.73 -11.92
CA PHE A 47 -0.87 11.72 -11.41
C PHE A 47 -1.60 10.47 -10.92
N ILE A 48 -0.84 9.40 -10.65
CA ILE A 48 -1.33 8.13 -10.08
C ILE A 48 -0.75 7.98 -8.66
N GLY A 49 -1.63 7.82 -7.67
CA GLY A 49 -1.27 7.42 -6.32
C GLY A 49 -1.21 5.89 -6.19
N ILE A 50 -0.16 5.37 -5.56
CA ILE A 50 0.07 3.94 -5.38
C ILE A 50 0.16 3.62 -3.89
N ASN A 51 -0.86 2.93 -3.37
CA ASN A 51 -0.80 2.27 -2.07
C ASN A 51 -0.35 0.82 -2.30
N HIS A 52 0.89 0.49 -1.97
CA HIS A 52 1.43 -0.84 -2.24
C HIS A 52 2.09 -1.41 -0.99
N TYR A 53 1.66 -2.60 -0.58
CA TYR A 53 2.14 -3.27 0.64
C TYR A 53 2.69 -4.68 0.40
N SER A 54 2.29 -5.33 -0.70
CA SER A 54 2.49 -6.77 -0.89
C SER A 54 2.32 -7.17 -2.35
N ALA A 55 2.81 -8.34 -2.70
CA ALA A 55 2.49 -9.05 -3.93
C ALA A 55 2.20 -10.52 -3.62
N ILE A 56 1.10 -11.03 -4.18
CA ILE A 56 0.59 -12.38 -3.92
C ILE A 56 0.47 -13.16 -5.22
N TYR A 57 0.39 -14.49 -5.11
CA TYR A 57 0.14 -15.32 -6.27
C TYR A 57 -1.32 -15.26 -6.69
N VAL A 58 -1.52 -15.41 -7.99
CA VAL A 58 -2.84 -15.45 -8.62
C VAL A 58 -2.95 -16.74 -9.42
N LYS A 59 -4.09 -17.40 -9.30
CA LYS A 59 -4.45 -18.58 -10.09
C LYS A 59 -5.73 -18.25 -10.86
N ASP A 60 -5.72 -18.56 -12.15
CA ASP A 60 -6.89 -18.45 -13.02
C ASP A 60 -8.01 -19.39 -12.55
N CYS A 61 -9.25 -18.93 -12.59
CA CYS A 61 -10.44 -19.73 -12.31
C CYS A 61 -11.45 -19.75 -13.46
N ILE A 62 -11.12 -19.16 -14.61
CA ILE A 62 -11.98 -19.22 -15.80
C ILE A 62 -11.80 -20.57 -16.50
N TYR A 63 -10.55 -21.01 -16.65
CA TYR A 63 -10.20 -22.23 -17.37
C TYR A 63 -9.62 -23.32 -16.46
N SER A 64 -9.49 -23.04 -15.16
CA SER A 64 -8.95 -23.97 -14.17
C SER A 64 -9.92 -24.21 -13.02
N SER A 65 -9.81 -25.37 -12.37
CA SER A 65 -10.61 -25.69 -11.18
C SER A 65 -10.19 -24.85 -9.98
N CYS A 66 -11.15 -24.14 -9.38
CA CYS A 66 -10.99 -23.36 -8.16
C CYS A 66 -12.10 -23.66 -7.16
N ASN A 67 -11.87 -23.31 -5.90
CA ASN A 67 -12.90 -23.27 -4.89
C ASN A 67 -13.95 -22.20 -5.22
N GLN A 68 -15.15 -22.35 -4.66
CA GLN A 68 -16.30 -21.48 -4.92
C GLN A 68 -16.08 -20.00 -4.57
N ALA A 69 -15.04 -19.69 -3.80
CA ALA A 69 -14.65 -18.33 -3.46
C ALA A 69 -14.01 -17.57 -4.64
N GLY A 70 -13.11 -18.21 -5.40
CA GLY A 70 -12.40 -17.58 -6.53
C GLY A 70 -13.21 -17.57 -7.83
N ASN A 71 -14.17 -18.48 -7.97
CA ASN A 71 -15.07 -18.55 -9.13
C ASN A 71 -16.28 -17.61 -9.00
N ARG A 72 -16.02 -16.32 -8.78
CA ARG A 72 -17.05 -15.29 -8.67
C ARG A 72 -16.66 -14.03 -9.44
N THR A 73 -17.64 -13.37 -10.03
CA THR A 73 -17.47 -12.13 -10.80
C THR A 73 -16.79 -11.03 -10.00
N ILE A 74 -17.20 -10.82 -8.74
CA ILE A 74 -16.62 -9.81 -7.84
C ILE A 74 -15.16 -10.08 -7.48
N GLN A 75 -14.67 -11.32 -7.69
CA GLN A 75 -13.28 -11.71 -7.51
C GLN A 75 -12.52 -11.74 -8.85
N GLY A 76 -13.19 -11.40 -9.97
CA GLY A 76 -12.60 -11.40 -11.31
C GLY A 76 -12.14 -12.78 -11.76
N PHE A 77 -12.78 -13.85 -11.28
CA PHE A 77 -12.47 -15.25 -11.58
C PHE A 77 -11.01 -15.63 -11.29
N VAL A 78 -10.48 -15.21 -10.13
CA VAL A 78 -9.16 -15.63 -9.68
C VAL A 78 -9.16 -16.12 -8.24
N GLU A 79 -8.29 -17.08 -7.95
CA GLU A 79 -7.85 -17.43 -6.61
C GLU A 79 -6.56 -16.69 -6.29
N THR A 80 -6.43 -16.26 -5.03
CA THR A 80 -5.30 -15.47 -4.57
C THR A 80 -4.70 -16.17 -3.36
N THR A 81 -3.37 -16.23 -3.30
CA THR A 81 -2.70 -16.90 -2.19
C THR A 81 -1.35 -16.24 -1.92
N GLY A 82 -1.05 -16.08 -0.63
CA GLY A 82 0.27 -15.67 -0.17
C GLY A 82 1.31 -16.77 -0.25
N GLU A 83 0.89 -18.02 -0.50
CA GLU A 83 1.75 -19.20 -0.46
C GLU A 83 1.56 -20.07 -1.70
N ARG A 84 2.65 -20.64 -2.20
CA ARG A 84 2.66 -21.63 -3.29
C ARG A 84 3.49 -22.82 -2.85
N ASP A 85 2.91 -24.02 -2.90
CA ASP A 85 3.56 -25.27 -2.50
C ASP A 85 4.13 -25.23 -1.06
N GLY A 86 3.41 -24.56 -0.15
CA GLY A 86 3.83 -24.35 1.25
C GLY A 86 4.92 -23.29 1.44
N VAL A 87 5.31 -22.58 0.38
CA VAL A 87 6.32 -21.51 0.43
C VAL A 87 5.64 -20.13 0.31
N PRO A 88 5.74 -19.28 1.35
CA PRO A 88 5.27 -17.90 1.29
C PRO A 88 5.96 -17.08 0.19
N THR A 89 5.21 -16.17 -0.43
CA THR A 89 5.71 -15.20 -1.42
C THR A 89 6.73 -14.23 -0.82
N GLY A 90 6.70 -14.02 0.50
CA GLY A 90 7.62 -13.21 1.27
C GLY A 90 7.45 -13.39 2.77
N GLU A 91 8.19 -12.64 3.59
CA GLU A 91 8.03 -12.66 5.05
C GLU A 91 6.61 -12.18 5.43
N PRO A 92 5.85 -12.92 6.26
CA PRO A 92 4.54 -12.47 6.72
C PRO A 92 4.61 -11.22 7.59
N THR A 93 3.53 -10.43 7.59
CA THR A 93 3.35 -9.29 8.49
C THR A 93 2.16 -9.53 9.43
N VAL A 94 1.80 -8.57 10.27
CA VAL A 94 0.56 -8.66 11.07
C VAL A 94 -0.71 -8.72 10.24
N MET A 95 -0.67 -8.22 8.99
CA MET A 95 -1.81 -8.23 8.10
C MET A 95 -1.81 -9.54 7.30
N PRO A 96 -2.88 -10.36 7.37
CA PRO A 96 -2.88 -11.70 6.77
C PRO A 96 -2.58 -11.76 5.26
N ALA A 97 -2.88 -10.68 4.52
CA ALA A 97 -2.64 -10.60 3.08
C ALA A 97 -1.33 -9.85 2.71
N PHE A 98 -0.61 -9.30 3.70
CA PHE A 98 0.60 -8.53 3.43
C PHE A 98 1.84 -9.35 3.75
N PHE A 99 2.64 -9.52 2.71
CA PHE A 99 3.93 -10.19 2.72
C PHE A 99 4.99 -9.20 2.26
N VAL A 100 6.20 -9.32 2.79
CA VAL A 100 7.32 -8.47 2.40
C VAL A 100 7.84 -8.92 1.03
N VAL A 101 7.36 -8.29 -0.04
CA VAL A 101 7.73 -8.60 -1.44
C VAL A 101 8.17 -7.33 -2.20
N PRO A 102 9.39 -6.82 -1.94
CA PRO A 102 9.84 -5.57 -2.53
C PRO A 102 9.84 -5.53 -4.06
N ARG A 103 10.17 -6.66 -4.72
CA ARG A 103 10.15 -6.77 -6.19
C ARG A 103 8.79 -6.41 -6.80
N GLY A 104 7.69 -6.64 -6.06
CA GLY A 104 6.34 -6.29 -6.51
C GLY A 104 6.16 -4.78 -6.74
N MET A 105 6.90 -3.95 -5.98
CA MET A 105 6.92 -2.49 -6.19
C MET A 105 7.51 -2.13 -7.55
N GLU A 106 8.62 -2.77 -7.95
CA GLU A 106 9.20 -2.53 -9.27
C GLU A 106 8.27 -3.01 -10.39
N GLU A 107 7.69 -4.20 -10.23
CA GLU A 107 6.76 -4.78 -11.19
C GLU A 107 5.53 -3.89 -11.41
N ILE A 108 4.89 -3.42 -10.34
CA ILE A 108 3.69 -2.59 -10.45
C ILE A 108 4.00 -1.21 -11.04
N VAL A 109 5.11 -0.59 -10.66
CA VAL A 109 5.50 0.73 -11.19
C VAL A 109 5.83 0.62 -12.68
N ASN A 110 6.53 -0.43 -13.10
CA ASN A 110 6.80 -0.66 -14.52
C ASN A 110 5.53 -0.97 -15.31
N TYR A 111 4.59 -1.72 -14.73
CA TYR A 111 3.28 -1.98 -15.33
C TYR A 111 2.51 -0.66 -15.55
N LEU A 112 2.41 0.19 -14.53
CA LEU A 112 1.74 1.48 -14.60
C LEU A 112 2.40 2.42 -15.61
N LYS A 113 3.74 2.48 -15.60
CA LYS A 113 4.54 3.21 -16.59
C LYS A 113 4.15 2.82 -18.02
N ASN A 114 4.15 1.53 -18.31
CA ASN A 114 3.93 1.04 -19.67
C ASN A 114 2.47 1.21 -20.11
N ARG A 115 1.51 0.95 -19.22
CA ARG A 115 0.08 1.05 -19.53
C ARG A 115 -0.36 2.51 -19.66
N TYR A 116 -0.10 3.32 -18.63
CA TYR A 116 -0.66 4.67 -18.51
C TYR A 116 0.32 5.75 -18.96
N HIS A 117 1.08 5.46 -20.03
CA HIS A 117 1.94 6.43 -20.73
C HIS A 117 2.94 7.18 -19.82
N ASN A 118 3.50 6.48 -18.84
CA ASN A 118 4.41 7.02 -17.83
C ASN A 118 3.86 8.27 -17.13
N LYS A 119 2.54 8.32 -16.89
CA LYS A 119 1.90 9.37 -16.11
C LYS A 119 2.61 9.49 -14.75
N PRO A 120 2.81 10.71 -14.22
CA PRO A 120 3.49 10.92 -12.94
C PRO A 120 2.91 10.05 -11.83
N MET A 121 3.77 9.46 -11.01
CA MET A 121 3.39 8.54 -9.94
C MET A 121 3.90 9.00 -8.58
N PHE A 122 3.12 8.73 -7.55
CA PHE A 122 3.53 8.85 -6.15
C PHE A 122 3.22 7.55 -5.43
N VAL A 123 4.18 6.99 -4.69
CA VAL A 123 3.89 5.93 -3.73
C VAL A 123 3.26 6.59 -2.52
N THR A 124 1.94 6.60 -2.46
CA THR A 124 1.13 7.29 -1.45
C THR A 124 1.09 6.53 -0.13
N GLU A 125 1.28 5.21 -0.15
CA GLU A 125 1.46 4.42 1.05
C GLU A 125 2.35 3.20 0.80
N ASN A 126 3.32 2.98 1.69
CA ASN A 126 4.02 1.70 1.86
C ASN A 126 4.57 1.62 3.30
N GLY A 127 4.31 0.49 3.97
CA GLY A 127 4.55 0.36 5.40
C GLY A 127 4.69 -1.08 5.86
N TYR A 128 5.22 -1.25 7.07
CA TYR A 128 5.42 -2.55 7.71
C TYR A 128 5.01 -2.52 9.18
N SER A 129 4.31 -3.59 9.58
CA SER A 129 4.05 -3.88 10.98
C SER A 129 4.34 -5.38 11.22
N PRO A 130 5.22 -5.72 12.17
CA PRO A 130 5.64 -7.09 12.40
C PRO A 130 4.47 -7.94 12.93
N PRO A 131 4.49 -9.26 12.74
CA PRO A 131 3.50 -10.16 13.33
C PRO A 131 3.28 -9.91 14.83
N GLU A 132 2.05 -10.10 15.30
CA GLU A 132 1.68 -9.93 16.71
C GLU A 132 2.55 -10.83 17.61
N LYS A 133 3.03 -10.24 18.71
CA LYS A 133 3.66 -10.95 19.82
C LYS A 133 2.83 -10.70 21.06
N GLU A 134 2.45 -11.76 21.77
CA GLU A 134 1.57 -11.68 22.95
C GLU A 134 2.13 -10.76 24.05
N GLU A 135 3.45 -10.64 24.16
CA GLU A 135 4.13 -9.88 25.23
C GLU A 135 5.24 -8.95 24.68
N ALA A 136 4.97 -8.19 23.60
CA ALA A 136 5.95 -7.22 23.12
C ALA A 136 6.17 -6.10 24.16
N GLN A 137 7.39 -5.97 24.68
CA GLN A 137 7.75 -4.84 25.53
C GLN A 137 7.87 -3.58 24.68
N VAL A 138 7.67 -2.40 25.28
CA VAL A 138 7.85 -1.12 24.57
C VAL A 138 9.24 -1.02 23.93
N GLN A 139 10.27 -1.55 24.58
CA GLN A 139 11.62 -1.58 24.02
C GLN A 139 11.72 -2.38 22.72
N ASP A 140 11.01 -3.51 22.61
CA ASP A 140 10.96 -4.30 21.38
C ASP A 140 10.26 -3.54 20.25
N VAL A 141 9.17 -2.82 20.58
CA VAL A 141 8.43 -1.98 19.62
C VAL A 141 9.27 -0.81 19.13
N LEU A 142 10.09 -0.22 20.00
CA LEU A 142 11.01 0.86 19.65
C LEU A 142 12.22 0.36 18.84
N HIS A 143 12.62 -0.90 19.00
CA HIS A 143 13.75 -1.53 18.30
C HIS A 143 13.31 -2.29 17.02
N ASP A 144 12.62 -1.58 16.13
CA ASP A 144 11.93 -2.14 14.96
C ASP A 144 12.81 -2.34 13.70
N VAL A 145 13.89 -3.10 13.83
CA VAL A 145 14.87 -3.36 12.75
C VAL A 145 14.21 -3.88 11.47
N LYS A 146 13.20 -4.75 11.58
CA LYS A 146 12.49 -5.30 10.42
C LYS A 146 11.80 -4.25 9.55
N ARG A 147 11.32 -3.15 10.15
CA ARG A 147 10.75 -2.02 9.38
C ARG A 147 11.82 -1.31 8.56
N ILE A 148 13.05 -1.21 9.07
CA ILE A 148 14.18 -0.66 8.32
C ILE A 148 14.52 -1.56 7.14
N GLU A 149 14.59 -2.88 7.35
CA GLU A 149 14.85 -3.86 6.30
C GLU A 149 13.79 -3.80 5.20
N PHE A 150 12.52 -3.71 5.60
CA PHE A 150 11.39 -3.52 4.69
C PHE A 150 11.59 -2.29 3.80
N HIS A 151 11.78 -1.10 4.38
CA HIS A 151 11.94 0.13 3.59
C HIS A 151 13.18 0.10 2.71
N LYS A 152 14.31 -0.48 3.17
CA LYS A 152 15.50 -0.66 2.32
C LYS A 152 15.20 -1.47 1.07
N GLY A 153 14.49 -2.59 1.21
CA GLY A 153 14.14 -3.44 0.07
C GLY A 153 13.20 -2.73 -0.91
N TYR A 154 12.15 -2.09 -0.38
CA TYR A 154 11.18 -1.37 -1.20
C TYR A 154 11.79 -0.16 -1.91
N PHE A 155 12.66 0.60 -1.24
CA PHE A 155 13.42 1.69 -1.87
C PHE A 155 14.36 1.21 -2.95
N ALA A 156 15.04 0.08 -2.75
CA ALA A 156 15.93 -0.47 -3.79
C ALA A 156 15.14 -0.83 -5.06
N SER A 157 13.97 -1.45 -4.90
CA SER A 157 13.09 -1.86 -6.01
C SER A 157 12.46 -0.65 -6.70
N LEU A 158 11.97 0.33 -5.93
CA LEU A 158 11.45 1.58 -6.48
C LEU A 158 12.52 2.37 -7.23
N ALA A 159 13.73 2.47 -6.67
CA ALA A 159 14.85 3.12 -7.33
C ALA A 159 15.24 2.42 -8.63
N GLN A 160 15.09 1.09 -8.72
CA GLN A 160 15.30 0.36 -9.97
C GLN A 160 14.25 0.72 -11.02
N ALA A 161 12.97 0.80 -10.65
CA ALA A 161 11.91 1.25 -11.56
C ALA A 161 12.16 2.68 -12.08
N ILE A 162 12.59 3.59 -11.20
CA ILE A 162 12.96 4.97 -11.57
C ILE A 162 14.14 4.99 -12.53
N ARG A 163 15.21 4.22 -12.25
CA ARG A 163 16.36 4.07 -13.16
C ARG A 163 15.94 3.51 -14.53
N ASN A 164 14.89 2.69 -14.56
CA ASN A 164 14.29 2.15 -15.78
C ASN A 164 13.26 3.12 -16.43
N GLY A 165 13.26 4.40 -16.04
CA GLY A 165 12.51 5.47 -16.71
C GLY A 165 11.11 5.76 -16.16
N ALA A 166 10.70 5.15 -15.04
CA ALA A 166 9.41 5.47 -14.42
C ALA A 166 9.43 6.88 -13.79
N ASP A 167 8.42 7.70 -14.08
CA ASP A 167 8.23 9.04 -13.49
C ASP A 167 7.59 8.91 -12.09
N VAL A 168 8.38 8.50 -11.10
CA VAL A 168 7.96 8.48 -9.68
C VAL A 168 8.53 9.69 -8.96
N ARG A 169 7.64 10.52 -8.41
CA ARG A 169 7.99 11.84 -7.86
C ARG A 169 7.98 11.91 -6.34
N GLY A 170 7.46 10.89 -5.67
CA GLY A 170 7.47 10.85 -4.22
C GLY A 170 7.13 9.49 -3.63
N TYR A 171 7.50 9.35 -2.36
CA TYR A 171 7.22 8.18 -1.54
C TYR A 171 6.80 8.65 -0.15
N PHE A 172 5.66 8.15 0.30
CA PHE A 172 5.07 8.45 1.60
C PHE A 172 4.98 7.15 2.42
N ALA A 173 5.74 7.10 3.51
CA ALA A 173 5.72 5.96 4.40
C ALA A 173 4.40 5.91 5.17
N TRP A 174 3.68 4.78 5.09
CA TRP A 174 2.59 4.50 6.01
C TRP A 174 3.18 3.86 7.28
N SER A 175 3.21 4.55 8.40
CA SER A 175 2.71 5.91 8.65
C SER A 175 3.68 6.74 9.48
N LEU A 176 3.41 8.03 9.61
CA LEU A 176 4.22 8.91 10.45
C LEU A 176 4.28 8.41 11.91
N MET A 177 3.16 7.92 12.44
CA MET A 177 3.03 7.46 13.82
C MET A 177 1.96 6.36 13.96
N ASP A 178 2.04 5.58 15.03
CA ASP A 178 1.06 4.55 15.31
C ASP A 178 -0.33 5.20 15.42
N ASN A 179 -1.32 4.61 14.76
CA ASN A 179 -2.64 5.18 14.59
C ASN A 179 -3.71 4.09 14.72
N PHE A 180 -4.97 4.43 14.44
CA PHE A 180 -6.10 3.51 14.48
C PHE A 180 -6.19 2.72 13.16
N GLU A 181 -5.82 1.44 13.19
CA GLU A 181 -5.76 0.58 12.00
C GLU A 181 -7.10 -0.16 11.78
N TRP A 182 -8.16 0.63 11.56
CA TRP A 182 -9.50 0.15 11.20
C TRP A 182 -10.03 -0.92 12.17
N ILE A 183 -10.46 -2.07 11.66
CA ILE A 183 -10.99 -3.18 12.46
C ILE A 183 -9.98 -3.75 13.47
N ARG A 184 -8.68 -3.47 13.31
CA ARG A 184 -7.62 -3.90 14.23
C ARG A 184 -7.34 -2.87 15.34
N GLY A 185 -7.91 -1.67 15.24
CA GLY A 185 -7.70 -0.60 16.21
C GLY A 185 -6.20 -0.31 16.44
N TYR A 186 -5.81 -0.11 17.70
CA TYR A 186 -4.43 0.27 18.06
C TYR A 186 -3.47 -0.91 18.28
N SER A 187 -3.90 -2.16 18.05
CA SER A 187 -3.00 -3.31 18.22
C SER A 187 -1.94 -3.37 17.13
N THR A 188 -2.28 -2.87 15.94
CA THR A 188 -1.41 -2.85 14.75
C THR A 188 -0.67 -1.53 14.65
N ARG A 189 0.63 -1.59 14.33
CA ARG A 189 1.56 -0.46 14.52
C ARG A 189 2.42 -0.19 13.28
N PHE A 190 1.89 0.59 12.34
CA PHE A 190 2.58 1.03 11.11
C PHE A 190 3.40 2.32 11.25
N GLY A 191 3.37 2.98 12.41
CA GLY A 191 4.04 4.26 12.59
C GLY A 191 5.55 4.21 12.74
N LEU A 192 6.26 5.14 12.12
CA LEU A 192 7.68 5.42 12.45
C LEU A 192 7.85 5.89 13.91
N HIS A 193 6.81 6.47 14.50
CA HIS A 193 6.75 6.85 15.91
C HIS A 193 5.77 5.95 16.67
N TYR A 194 6.19 5.49 17.85
CA TYR A 194 5.33 4.87 18.82
C TYR A 194 4.49 5.94 19.53
N ILE A 195 3.22 5.65 19.76
CA ILE A 195 2.35 6.46 20.61
C ILE A 195 2.15 5.73 21.94
N ASP A 196 2.55 6.38 23.03
CA ASP A 196 2.15 5.94 24.36
C ASP A 196 0.67 6.32 24.55
N CYS A 197 -0.22 5.33 24.56
CA CYS A 197 -1.66 5.53 24.67
C CYS A 197 -2.09 6.21 26.00
N GLN A 198 -1.27 6.18 27.05
CA GLN A 198 -1.59 6.80 28.33
C GLN A 198 -1.26 8.30 28.31
N THR A 199 -0.12 8.66 27.70
CA THR A 199 0.41 10.03 27.73
C THR A 199 0.30 10.77 26.40
N LEU A 200 -0.04 10.07 25.32
CA LEU A 200 -0.03 10.52 23.92
C LEU A 200 1.34 11.01 23.43
N ASN A 201 2.41 10.64 24.12
CA ASN A 201 3.76 10.99 23.72
C ASN A 201 4.17 10.25 22.44
N ARG A 202 4.80 10.99 21.52
CA ARG A 202 5.34 10.48 20.25
C ARG A 202 6.81 10.10 20.48
N ILE A 203 7.10 8.81 20.49
CA ILE A 203 8.45 8.29 20.74
C ILE A 203 9.03 7.76 19.43
N PRO A 204 10.13 8.33 18.89
CA PRO A 204 10.71 7.89 17.63
C PRO A 204 11.28 6.48 17.77
N LYS A 205 10.81 5.55 16.92
CA LYS A 205 11.36 4.19 16.82
C LYS A 205 12.74 4.23 16.16
N LEU A 206 13.43 3.10 16.17
CA LEU A 206 14.72 2.94 15.50
C LEU A 206 14.60 3.26 14.00
N SER A 207 13.50 2.85 13.38
CA SER A 207 13.15 3.17 12.00
C SER A 207 13.03 4.67 11.73
N ALA A 208 12.38 5.47 12.59
CA ALA A 208 12.33 6.93 12.45
C ALA A 208 13.74 7.54 12.45
N LYS A 209 14.59 7.11 13.39
CA LYS A 209 15.98 7.58 13.51
C LYS A 209 16.80 7.19 12.27
N TRP A 210 16.59 5.98 11.74
CA TRP A 210 17.22 5.54 10.50
C TRP A 210 16.72 6.32 9.28
N TYR A 211 15.40 6.52 9.14
CA TYR A 211 14.78 7.21 8.03
C TYR A 211 15.28 8.65 7.94
N LYS A 212 15.37 9.35 9.08
CA LYS A 212 16.01 10.68 9.17
C LYS A 212 17.43 10.65 8.61
N ARG A 213 18.27 9.70 9.06
CA ARG A 213 19.65 9.58 8.58
C ARG A 213 19.73 9.25 7.08
N PHE A 214 18.84 8.39 6.58
CA PHE A 214 18.77 8.06 5.16
C PHE A 214 18.50 9.30 4.31
N LEU A 215 17.54 10.14 4.71
CA LEU A 215 17.24 11.40 4.03
C LEU A 215 18.41 12.40 4.14
N THR A 216 19.04 12.54 5.31
CA THR A 216 20.10 13.56 5.50
C THR A 216 21.47 13.17 4.95
N LYS A 217 21.83 11.88 4.93
CA LYS A 217 23.14 11.42 4.40
C LYS A 217 23.23 11.49 2.88
N SER A 218 22.09 11.60 2.20
CA SER A 218 22.01 11.74 0.74
C SER A 218 22.40 13.14 0.23
N SER A 219 22.74 14.07 1.13
CA SER A 219 23.29 15.41 0.82
C SER A 219 24.67 15.55 1.48
N PRO A 220 25.76 15.32 0.74
CA PRO A 220 26.52 16.46 0.21
C PRO A 220 27.36 16.13 -1.04
N ASN A 221 26.82 16.24 -2.29
CA ASN A 221 27.55 16.48 -3.57
C ASN A 221 26.94 15.87 -4.87
N ASN A 222 25.67 15.44 -4.92
CA ASN A 222 25.06 15.00 -6.19
C ASN A 222 24.01 15.99 -6.70
N GLU A 223 24.42 16.90 -7.59
CA GLU A 223 23.57 17.90 -8.25
C GLU A 223 22.46 17.33 -9.17
N GLY A 224 22.33 15.99 -9.31
CA GLY A 224 21.34 15.38 -10.20
C GLY A 224 20.19 14.61 -9.55
N ALA A 225 20.31 14.18 -8.28
CA ALA A 225 19.40 13.18 -7.70
C ALA A 225 18.69 13.61 -6.41
N GLY A 226 19.14 14.70 -5.76
CA GLY A 226 18.64 15.15 -4.45
C GLY A 226 17.76 16.39 -4.46
N ALA A 227 17.47 16.97 -5.62
CA ALA A 227 16.82 18.29 -5.73
C ALA A 227 15.33 18.31 -5.28
N TRP A 228 14.69 17.15 -5.13
CA TRP A 228 13.24 17.04 -4.88
C TRP A 228 12.82 17.13 -3.40
N ILE A 229 13.78 17.16 -2.46
CA ILE A 229 13.49 17.19 -1.01
C ILE A 229 13.89 18.55 -0.45
N ARG A 230 13.31 19.61 -1.00
CA ARG A 230 13.31 20.94 -0.40
C ARG A 230 11.92 21.49 -0.56
N ASP A 231 11.10 21.32 0.47
CA ASP A 231 10.42 22.43 1.14
C ASP A 231 9.85 21.94 2.47
N GLY A 232 10.07 22.74 3.51
CA GLY A 232 9.73 22.41 4.88
C GLY A 232 8.22 22.53 5.11
N TRP A 233 7.57 21.38 5.33
CA TRP A 233 6.21 21.34 5.84
C TRP A 233 6.25 21.14 7.36
N SER A 234 5.78 22.13 8.11
CA SER A 234 5.41 21.98 9.52
C SER A 234 3.95 21.54 9.60
N PHE A 235 3.69 20.36 10.16
CA PHE A 235 2.34 19.86 10.41
C PHE A 235 1.95 20.16 11.87
N ASP A 236 1.02 21.09 12.11
CA ASP A 236 0.26 21.20 13.36
C ASP A 236 -0.92 20.23 13.28
N GLY A 237 -0.64 18.94 13.49
CA GLY A 237 -1.66 17.89 13.50
C GLY A 237 -2.25 17.72 14.89
N ARG A 238 -3.26 18.51 15.25
CA ARG A 238 -4.15 18.19 16.38
C ARG A 238 -5.01 16.99 15.98
N ILE A 239 -4.91 15.91 16.74
CA ILE A 239 -5.72 14.70 16.60
C ILE A 239 -6.65 14.64 17.80
N ASP A 240 -7.91 14.30 17.55
CA ASP A 240 -9.00 14.26 18.54
C ASP A 240 -8.71 13.24 19.68
N ASP A 241 -9.00 13.67 20.90
CA ASP A 241 -8.35 13.27 22.16
C ASP A 241 -9.00 12.06 22.87
N LYS A 242 -9.73 11.18 22.17
CA LYS A 242 -10.56 10.15 22.86
C LYS A 242 -10.42 8.69 22.43
N GLU A 243 -9.64 8.35 21.41
CA GLU A 243 -9.82 7.04 20.77
C GLU A 243 -8.93 5.90 21.29
N CYS A 244 -7.80 6.17 21.96
CA CYS A 244 -6.85 5.14 22.43
C CYS A 244 -7.38 4.12 23.47
N LYS A 245 -8.64 4.23 23.93
CA LYS A 245 -9.24 3.33 24.94
C LYS A 245 -10.12 2.20 24.38
N VAL A 246 -10.43 2.20 23.09
CA VAL A 246 -11.27 1.14 22.49
C VAL A 246 -10.37 0.00 21.99
N GLY A 247 -9.85 -0.78 22.93
CA GLY A 247 -9.18 -2.05 22.66
C GLY A 247 -10.22 -3.14 22.40
N LYS A 248 -10.15 -3.77 21.21
CA LYS A 248 -10.95 -4.90 20.73
C LYS A 248 -12.44 -4.59 20.51
N ILE A 249 -12.81 -4.37 19.25
CA ILE A 249 -14.18 -4.62 18.80
C ILE A 249 -14.36 -6.15 18.80
N ASN A 250 -14.86 -6.70 19.91
CA ASN A 250 -15.28 -8.10 19.94
C ASN A 250 -16.49 -8.25 19.01
N GLY A 251 -16.29 -8.82 17.83
CA GLY A 251 -17.34 -9.16 16.89
C GLY A 251 -18.22 -10.28 17.43
N ASN A 252 -19.15 -9.95 18.31
CA ASN A 252 -20.34 -10.78 18.51
C ASN A 252 -21.41 -10.25 17.57
N VAL A 253 -21.47 -10.83 16.37
CA VAL A 253 -22.63 -10.66 15.48
C VAL A 253 -23.74 -11.52 16.09
N GLY A 254 -24.50 -10.92 17.00
CA GLY A 254 -25.76 -11.48 17.46
C GLY A 254 -26.74 -11.53 16.30
N GLY A 255 -27.20 -12.73 15.97
CA GLY A 255 -28.20 -12.95 14.95
C GLY A 255 -29.49 -12.17 15.23
N ARG A 256 -30.06 -11.63 14.15
CA ARG A 256 -31.49 -11.46 13.96
C ARG A 256 -31.83 -11.92 12.56
#